data_AF-A0A6I7WF86-F1
#
_entry.id   AF-A0A6I7WF86-F1
#
_cell.length_a   1.000
_cell.length_b   1.000
_cell.length_c   1.000
_cell.angle_alpha   90.00
_cell.angle_beta   90.00
_cell.angle_gamma   90.00
#
_symmetry.space_group_name_H-M   'P 1'
#
loop_
_entity.id
_entity.type
_entity.pdbx_description
1 polymer ?
#
loop_
_entity_poly.entity_id
_entity_poly.type
_entity_poly.pdbx_seq_one_letter_code
_entity_poly.pdbx_strand_id
1 'polypeptide(L)' 'MEELRYTFEIPKSYKWDNIKKRVIEPAIKELTAKDNWLIDWQPIKQGRSVVKIKFTFSKSQQQALTAI' A
#
# COMPACT_ATOMS: atom_id res chain seq x y z
N MET A 1 5.47 -3.96 -13.94
CA MET A 1 4.29 -4.68 -13.42
C MET A 1 4.59 -6.14 -13.10
N GLU A 2 5.42 -6.84 -13.89
CA GLU A 2 5.82 -8.24 -13.58
C GLU A 2 6.58 -8.37 -12.26
N GLU A 3 7.57 -7.52 -12.02
CA GLU A 3 8.28 -7.40 -10.73
C GLU A 3 7.32 -7.35 -9.53
N LEU A 4 6.36 -6.42 -9.57
CA LEU A 4 5.35 -6.27 -8.51
C LEU A 4 4.52 -7.56 -8.31
N ARG A 5 4.18 -8.27 -9.38
CA ARG A 5 3.41 -9.51 -9.27
C ARG A 5 4.21 -10.62 -8.65
N TYR A 6 5.49 -10.72 -9.00
CA TYR A 6 6.39 -11.70 -8.44
C TYR A 6 6.60 -11.45 -6.94
N THR A 7 6.92 -10.21 -6.54
CA THR A 7 7.17 -9.87 -5.13
C THR A 7 5.99 -10.15 -4.21
N PHE A 8 4.78 -9.87 -4.68
CA PHE A 8 3.55 -9.99 -3.87
C PHE A 8 2.74 -11.25 -4.22
N GLU A 9 3.31 -12.19 -4.98
CA GLU A 9 2.65 -13.42 -5.43
C GLU A 9 1.25 -13.20 -6.04
N ILE A 10 1.09 -12.10 -6.78
CA ILE A 10 -0.20 -11.68 -7.33
C ILE A 10 -0.51 -12.52 -8.57
N PRO A 11 -1.69 -13.16 -8.64
CA PRO A 11 -2.12 -13.89 -9.83
C PRO A 11 -2.04 -13.05 -11.10
N LYS A 12 -1.57 -13.65 -12.20
CA LYS A 12 -1.48 -12.96 -13.51
C LYS A 12 -2.83 -12.42 -14.01
N SER A 13 -3.94 -13.04 -13.58
CA SER A 13 -5.31 -12.62 -13.90
C SER A 13 -5.72 -11.27 -13.29
N TYR A 14 -5.02 -10.78 -12.27
CA TYR A 14 -5.38 -9.51 -11.62
C TYR A 14 -5.02 -8.33 -12.50
N LYS A 15 -6.00 -7.51 -12.86
CA LYS A 15 -5.78 -6.18 -13.45
C LYS A 15 -5.35 -5.19 -12.35
N TRP A 16 -4.87 -4.02 -12.75
CA TRP A 16 -4.44 -2.96 -11.83
C TRP A 16 -5.49 -2.66 -10.74
N ASP A 17 -6.77 -2.52 -11.12
CA ASP A 17 -7.85 -2.27 -10.15
C ASP A 17 -8.03 -3.39 -9.13
N ASN A 18 -7.78 -4.64 -9.52
CA ASN A 18 -7.82 -5.77 -8.58
C ASN A 18 -6.66 -5.68 -7.59
N ILE A 19 -5.45 -5.36 -8.05
CA ILE A 19 -4.27 -5.19 -7.20
C ILE A 19 -4.50 -4.05 -6.21
N LYS A 20 -5.01 -2.91 -6.67
CA LYS A 20 -5.33 -1.77 -5.82
C LYS A 20 -6.33 -2.15 -4.72
N LYS A 21 -7.49 -2.70 -5.11
CA LYS A 21 -8.60 -2.97 -4.18
C LYS A 21 -8.38 -4.16 -3.26
N ARG A 22 -7.64 -5.19 -3.71
CA ARG A 22 -7.52 -6.47 -3.00
C ARG A 22 -6.17 -6.69 -2.34
N VAL A 23 -5.15 -5.88 -2.67
CA VAL A 23 -3.79 -6.06 -2.14
C VAL A 23 -3.35 -4.78 -1.43
N ILE A 24 -3.34 -3.64 -2.13
CA ILE A 24 -2.79 -2.39 -1.59
C ILE A 24 -3.68 -1.80 -0.50
N GLU A 25 -4.97 -1.55 -0.81
CA GLU A 25 -5.90 -0.91 0.13
C GLU A 25 -6.11 -1.71 1.43
N PRO A 26 -6.27 -3.06 1.41
CA PRO A 26 -6.39 -3.85 2.63
C PRO A 26 -5.11 -3.83 3.46
N ALA A 27 -3.94 -3.96 2.83
CA ALA A 27 -2.66 -3.96 3.53
C ALA A 27 -2.39 -2.64 4.26
N ILE A 28 -2.68 -1.51 3.61
CA ILE A 28 -2.56 -0.18 4.24
C ILE A 28 -3.54 -0.05 5.40
N LYS A 29 -4.80 -0.44 5.20
CA LYS A 29 -5.81 -0.39 6.26
C LYS A 29 -5.40 -1.21 7.48
N GLU A 30 -4.84 -2.39 7.26
CA GLU A 30 -4.37 -3.27 8.33
C GLU A 30 -3.18 -2.68 9.10
N LEU A 31 -2.15 -2.22 8.38
CA LEU A 31 -0.94 -1.63 8.98
C LEU A 31 -1.22 -0.30 9.71
N THR A 32 -2.13 0.52 9.19
CA THR A 32 -2.55 1.75 9.87
C THR A 32 -3.36 1.44 11.13
N ALA A 33 -4.24 0.44 11.10
CA ALA A 33 -5.08 0.09 12.25
C ALA A 33 -4.31 -0.60 13.38
N LYS A 34 -3.34 -1.47 13.05
CA LYS A 34 -2.63 -2.29 14.04
C LYS A 34 -1.33 -1.67 14.54
N ASP A 35 -0.58 -1.07 13.63
CA ASP A 35 0.83 -0.71 13.87
C ASP A 35 1.06 0.81 13.88
N ASN A 36 -0.02 1.60 13.83
CA ASN A 36 -0.01 3.06 13.90
C ASN A 36 0.92 3.72 12.84
N TRP A 37 1.03 3.07 11.68
CA TRP A 37 1.72 3.64 10.53
C TRP A 37 0.78 4.51 9.71
N LEU A 38 1.26 5.69 9.35
CA LEU A 38 0.68 6.51 8.29
C LEU A 38 1.37 6.12 6.99
N ILE A 39 0.60 5.53 6.08
CA ILE A 39 1.11 5.01 4.82
C ILE A 39 0.39 5.72 3.68
N ASP A 40 1.15 6.54 2.96
CA ASP A 40 0.72 7.09 1.69
C ASP A 40 1.29 6.27 0.54
N TRP A 41 0.58 6.24 -0.58
CA TRP A 41 1.04 5.54 -1.76
C TRP A 41 0.59 6.21 -3.05
N GLN A 42 1.39 6.04 -4.10
CA GLN A 42 1.07 6.57 -5.43
C GLN A 42 1.51 5.61 -6.55
N PRO A 43 0.66 5.44 -7.58
CA PRO A 43 1.05 4.67 -8.76
C PRO A 43 1.97 5.50 -9.66
N ILE A 44 3.09 4.91 -10.07
CA ILE A 44 3.97 5.49 -11.09
C ILE A 44 3.56 4.89 -12.44
N LYS A 45 3.17 5.77 -13.36
CA LYS A 45 2.68 5.40 -14.70
C LYS A 45 3.76 5.55 -15.76
N GLN A 46 3.68 4.69 -16.77
CA GLN A 46 4.36 4.85 -18.05
C GLN A 46 3.29 4.75 -19.14
N GLY A 47 2.95 5.90 -19.75
CA GLY A 47 1.76 6.02 -20.60
C GLY A 47 0.47 5.72 -19.81
N ARG A 48 -0.35 4.81 -20.34
CA ARG A 48 -1.63 4.41 -19.70
C ARG A 48 -1.47 3.32 -18.62
N SER A 49 -0.29 2.73 -18.50
CA SER A 49 -0.05 1.57 -17.63
C SER A 49 0.67 1.97 -16.34
N VAL A 50 0.26 1.37 -15.22
CA VAL A 50 0.99 1.49 -13.94
C VAL A 50 2.16 0.51 -13.93
N VAL A 51 3.37 1.03 -13.77
CA VAL A 51 4.60 0.23 -13.85
C VAL A 51 5.20 -0.06 -12.49
N LYS A 52 5.08 0.88 -11.54
CA LYS A 52 5.62 0.80 -10.17
C LYS A 52 4.65 1.44 -9.17
N ILE A 53 4.85 1.15 -7.89
CA ILE A 53 4.15 1.79 -6.78
C ILE A 53 5.22 2.40 -5.87
N LYS A 54 5.02 3.65 -5.46
CA LYS A 54 5.84 4.29 -4.44
C LYS A 54 5.04 4.38 -3.16
N PHE A 55 5.59 3.82 -2.09
CA PHE A 55 5.07 3.96 -0.74
C PHE A 55 5.87 5.00 0.03
N THR A 56 5.19 5.78 0.86
CA THR A 56 5.78 6.68 1.84
C THR A 56 5.26 6.24 3.19
N PHE A 57 6.17 5.91 4.09
CA PHE A 57 5.84 5.46 5.44
C PHE A 57 6.26 6.55 6.43
N SER A 58 5.34 6.92 7.32
CA SER A 58 5.65 7.70 8.52
C SER A 58 4.98 7.03 9.72
N LYS A 59 5.56 7.19 10.91
CA LYS A 59 4.89 6.78 12.13
C LYS A 59 4.03 7.92 12.60
N SER A 60 2.77 7.63 12.93
CA SER A 60 1.98 8.56 13.71
C SER A 60 2.68 8.70 15.07
N GLN A 61 3.09 9.93 15.42
CA GLN A 61 3.46 10.25 16.80
C GLN A 61 2.19 10.20 17.62
N GLN A 62 1.71 9.00 17.93
CA GLN A 62 0.63 8.86 18.89
C GLN A 62 1.24 9.23 20.24
N GLN A 63 1.10 10.50 20.60
CA GLN A 63 1.35 10.99 21.95
C GLN A 63 0.59 10.04 22.87
N ALA A 64 1.31 9.41 23.80
CA ALA A 64 0.69 8.72 24.90
C ALA A 64 -0.35 9.68 25.49
N LEU A 65 -1.63 9.28 25.46
CA LEU A 65 -2.65 9.92 26.27
C LEU A 65 -2.29 9.56 27.72
N THR A 66 -1.31 10.28 28.28
CA THR A 66 -1.06 10.32 29.71
C THR A 66 -2.21 11.11 30.31
N ALA A 67 -3.32 10.42 30.57
CA ALA A 67 -4.32 10.91 31.52
C ALA A 67 -3.80 10.56 32.92
N ILE A 68 -3.32 11.57 33.64
CA ILE A 68 -3.20 11.59 35.10
C ILE A 68 -4.18 12.64 35.59
#